data_AF-A0A4Q5T500-F1
#
_entry.id   AF-A0A4Q5T500-F1
#
_cell.length_a   1.000
_cell.length_b   1.000
_cell.length_c   1.000
_cell.angle_alpha   90.00
_cell.angle_beta   90.00
_cell.angle_gamma   90.00
#
_symmetry.space_group_name_H-M   'P 1'
#
loop_
_entity.id
_entity.type
_entity.pdbx_description
1 polymer ?
#
loop_
_entity_poly.entity_id
_entity_poly.type
_entity_poly.pdbx_seq_one_letter_code
_entity_poly.pdbx_strand_id
1 'polypeptide(L)'
;MTPRILIIAGSDSGGGAGIQADIKTVTMLGGHAMTAITAITAQNTLGVDGVHPIPTKMVIDQIDAVVRDLGVDAIKIGMIGSARTALAVAEKLGELPGVPVVFDPVMVASSGATLADETTIAAFERLMAIATVVTPNLPELDALGGDARALVKAHGCAVLVKGGHGDGGEVTDRLYSADPEDPPEIDWTNPR
;
A
#
# COMPACT_ATOMS: atom_id res chain seq x y z
N MET A 1 -11.96 14.71 16.78
CA MET A 1 -11.80 15.21 15.40
C MET A 1 -11.76 13.98 14.50
N THR A 2 -12.40 14.01 13.33
CA THR A 2 -12.44 12.86 12.41
C THR A 2 -11.05 12.66 11.77
N PRO A 3 -10.40 11.48 11.89
CA PRO A 3 -9.08 11.26 11.29
C PRO A 3 -9.12 11.39 9.76
N ARG A 4 -8.17 12.12 9.17
CA ARG A 4 -8.05 12.36 7.73
C ARG A 4 -7.01 11.41 7.13
N ILE A 5 -7.45 10.47 6.31
CA ILE A 5 -6.61 9.41 5.77
C ILE A 5 -6.42 9.64 4.27
N LEU A 6 -5.17 9.87 3.85
CA LEU A 6 -4.84 10.00 2.43
C LEU A 6 -4.55 8.62 1.82
N ILE A 7 -5.31 8.26 0.79
CA ILE A 7 -5.14 7.02 0.02
C ILE A 7 -4.48 7.34 -1.32
N ILE A 8 -3.33 6.74 -1.58
CA ILE A 8 -2.58 6.88 -2.84
C ILE A 8 -2.61 5.51 -3.54
N ALA A 9 -3.53 5.32 -4.49
CA ALA A 9 -3.74 4.02 -5.14
C ALA A 9 -4.48 4.14 -6.50
N GLY A 10 -4.67 3.00 -7.17
CA GLY A 10 -5.47 2.89 -8.38
C GLY A 10 -6.98 2.95 -8.11
N SER A 11 -7.73 3.38 -9.13
CA SER A 11 -9.19 3.33 -9.16
C SER A 11 -9.67 2.02 -9.80
N ASP A 12 -10.44 1.24 -9.06
CA ASP A 12 -11.12 0.03 -9.53
C ASP A 12 -12.55 0.38 -9.98
N SER A 13 -12.87 0.15 -11.26
CA SER A 13 -14.21 0.40 -11.80
C SER A 13 -15.30 -0.47 -11.17
N GLY A 14 -14.97 -1.66 -10.68
CA GLY A 14 -15.91 -2.54 -9.97
C GLY A 14 -16.16 -2.15 -8.51
N GLY A 15 -15.28 -1.30 -7.95
CA GLY A 15 -15.37 -0.81 -6.58
C GLY A 15 -15.12 -1.87 -5.50
N GLY A 16 -14.52 -3.00 -5.86
CA GLY A 16 -14.17 -4.10 -4.95
C GLY A 16 -12.75 -4.01 -4.38
N ALA A 17 -11.87 -3.30 -5.08
CA ALA A 17 -10.48 -3.07 -4.72
C ALA A 17 -10.09 -1.58 -4.84
N GLY A 18 -8.80 -1.29 -4.76
CA GLY A 18 -8.22 0.05 -4.97
C GLY A 18 -8.81 1.11 -4.04
N ILE A 19 -8.79 2.35 -4.51
CA ILE A 19 -9.28 3.52 -3.77
C ILE A 19 -10.72 3.35 -3.29
N GLN A 20 -11.58 2.67 -4.05
CA GLN A 20 -12.96 2.44 -3.67
C GLN A 20 -13.08 1.56 -2.42
N ALA A 21 -12.29 0.48 -2.33
CA ALA A 21 -12.23 -0.36 -1.14
C ALA A 21 -11.62 0.40 0.05
N ASP A 22 -10.59 1.21 -0.21
CA ASP A 22 -9.93 2.02 0.81
C ASP A 22 -10.88 3.08 1.40
N ILE A 23 -11.61 3.84 0.56
CA ILE A 23 -12.60 4.84 1.01
C ILE A 23 -13.68 4.18 1.87
N LYS A 24 -14.21 3.03 1.44
CA LYS A 24 -15.23 2.30 2.20
C LYS A 24 -14.69 1.88 3.56
N THR A 25 -13.48 1.33 3.60
CA THR A 25 -12.81 0.90 4.84
C THR A 25 -12.63 2.07 5.80
N VAL A 26 -12.02 3.17 5.34
CA VAL A 26 -11.81 4.37 6.16
C VAL A 26 -13.13 4.94 6.68
N THR A 27 -14.15 5.01 5.81
CA THR A 27 -15.48 5.53 6.18
C THR A 27 -16.14 4.66 7.25
N MET A 28 -16.08 3.34 7.10
CA MET A 28 -16.62 2.38 8.07
C MET A 28 -15.89 2.43 9.43
N LEU A 29 -14.60 2.80 9.43
CA LEU A 29 -13.81 3.02 10.63
C LEU A 29 -13.94 4.44 11.20
N GLY A 30 -14.85 5.27 10.65
CA GLY A 30 -15.14 6.61 11.17
C GLY A 30 -14.13 7.69 10.78
N GLY A 31 -13.30 7.44 9.75
CA GLY A 31 -12.37 8.41 9.19
C GLY A 31 -12.92 9.17 7.98
N HIS A 32 -12.19 10.19 7.56
CA HIS A 32 -12.40 10.94 6.32
C HIS A 32 -11.35 10.51 5.29
N ALA A 33 -11.79 9.85 4.22
CA ALA A 33 -10.90 9.40 3.15
C ALA A 33 -10.66 10.52 2.12
N MET A 34 -9.38 10.83 1.89
CA MET A 34 -8.90 11.67 0.79
C MET A 34 -8.13 10.79 -0.18
N THR A 35 -8.00 11.20 -1.43
CA THR A 35 -7.42 10.35 -2.47
C THR A 35 -6.41 11.06 -3.36
N ALA A 36 -5.42 10.31 -3.82
CA ALA A 36 -4.60 10.62 -4.98
C ALA A 36 -4.57 9.41 -5.91
N ILE A 37 -5.20 9.51 -7.06
CA ILE A 37 -5.39 8.41 -7.99
C ILE A 37 -4.12 8.23 -8.85
N THR A 38 -3.57 7.01 -8.86
CA THR A 38 -2.34 6.67 -9.59
C THR A 38 -2.61 6.07 -10.98
N ALA A 39 -3.74 5.38 -11.13
CA ALA A 39 -4.26 4.92 -12.42
C ALA A 39 -5.77 4.71 -12.34
N ILE A 40 -6.43 4.70 -13.49
CA ILE A 40 -7.83 4.26 -13.61
C ILE A 40 -7.82 2.93 -14.35
N THR A 41 -8.55 1.95 -13.83
CA THR A 41 -8.66 0.63 -14.46
C THR A 41 -10.06 0.41 -15.02
N ALA A 42 -10.16 -0.08 -16.25
CA ALA A 42 -11.36 -0.73 -16.75
C ALA A 42 -11.36 -2.15 -16.21
N GLN A 43 -11.77 -2.30 -14.94
CA GLN A 43 -11.71 -3.54 -14.17
C GLN A 43 -13.10 -3.95 -13.69
N ASN A 44 -13.34 -5.25 -13.64
CA ASN A 44 -14.52 -5.85 -13.01
C ASN A 44 -14.11 -7.18 -12.36
N THR A 45 -15.08 -7.95 -11.85
CA THR A 45 -14.82 -9.22 -11.14
C THR A 45 -14.27 -10.33 -12.04
N LEU A 46 -14.30 -10.18 -13.36
CA LEU A 46 -13.80 -11.15 -14.33
C LEU A 46 -12.37 -10.83 -14.81
N GLY A 47 -11.88 -9.61 -14.62
CA GLY A 47 -10.60 -9.20 -15.17
C GLY A 47 -10.35 -7.69 -15.23
N VAL A 48 -9.19 -7.36 -15.80
CA VAL A 48 -8.77 -5.99 -16.15
C VAL A 48 -8.66 -5.90 -17.67
N ASP A 49 -9.51 -5.08 -18.27
CA ASP A 49 -9.54 -4.86 -19.72
C ASP A 49 -8.63 -3.70 -20.15
N GLY A 50 -8.28 -2.81 -19.21
CA GLY A 50 -7.41 -1.68 -19.50
C GLY A 50 -6.94 -0.94 -18.26
N VAL A 51 -5.76 -0.34 -18.36
CA VAL A 51 -5.14 0.49 -17.33
C VAL A 51 -4.73 1.81 -17.96
N HIS A 52 -5.22 2.91 -17.39
CA HIS A 52 -4.82 4.26 -17.75
C HIS A 52 -4.01 4.88 -16.62
N PRO A 53 -2.66 4.95 -16.74
CA PRO A 53 -1.82 5.54 -15.71
C PRO A 53 -2.04 7.05 -15.64
N ILE A 54 -2.20 7.59 -14.43
CA ILE A 54 -2.26 9.02 -14.21
C ILE A 54 -0.82 9.58 -14.27
N PRO A 55 -0.55 10.68 -14.99
CA PRO A 55 0.78 11.29 -15.03
C PRO A 55 1.28 11.60 -13.62
N THR A 56 2.55 11.28 -13.32
CA THR A 56 3.15 11.49 -11.99
C THR A 56 2.90 12.89 -11.44
N LYS A 57 3.03 13.93 -12.27
CA LYS A 57 2.75 15.32 -11.86
C LYS A 57 1.33 15.47 -11.31
N MET A 58 0.33 14.90 -11.98
CA MET A 58 -1.05 14.96 -11.52
C MET A 58 -1.28 14.17 -10.22
N VAL A 59 -0.54 13.07 -9.99
CA VAL A 59 -0.55 12.37 -8.69
C VAL A 59 -0.05 13.29 -7.58
N ILE A 60 1.07 13.98 -7.79
CA ILE A 60 1.62 14.92 -6.81
C ILE A 60 0.70 16.13 -6.62
N ASP A 61 0.14 16.70 -7.69
CA ASP A 61 -0.80 17.82 -7.62
C ASP A 61 -2.05 17.45 -6.79
N GLN A 62 -2.55 16.20 -6.89
CA GLN A 62 -3.65 15.70 -6.06
C GLN A 62 -3.27 15.64 -4.58
N ILE A 63 -2.08 15.09 -4.26
CA ILE A 63 -1.56 15.02 -2.88
C ILE A 63 -1.44 16.44 -2.30
N ASP A 64 -0.82 17.37 -3.04
CA ASP A 64 -0.66 18.76 -2.62
C ASP A 64 -1.98 19.45 -2.36
N ALA A 65 -2.98 19.25 -3.23
CA ALA A 65 -4.29 19.87 -3.10
C ALA A 65 -4.97 19.52 -1.78
N VAL A 66 -4.99 18.23 -1.42
CA VAL A 66 -5.68 17.76 -0.21
C VAL A 66 -4.86 17.98 1.05
N VAL A 67 -3.53 17.76 1.00
CA VAL A 67 -2.66 17.95 2.18
C VAL A 67 -2.60 19.42 2.59
N ARG A 68 -2.54 20.36 1.63
CA ARG A 68 -2.48 21.80 1.92
C ARG A 68 -3.77 22.35 2.53
N ASP A 69 -4.93 21.89 2.06
CA ASP A 69 -6.24 22.38 2.51
C ASP A 69 -6.71 21.66 3.77
N LEU A 70 -6.72 20.33 3.72
CA LEU A 70 -7.35 19.51 4.74
C LEU A 70 -6.37 19.04 5.80
N GLY A 71 -5.07 18.95 5.50
CA GLY A 71 -4.07 18.24 6.31
C GLY A 71 -4.20 16.72 6.19
N VAL A 72 -3.35 15.97 6.91
CA VAL A 72 -3.33 14.50 6.87
C VAL A 72 -2.92 13.92 8.22
N ASP A 73 -3.61 12.87 8.66
CA ASP A 73 -3.33 12.17 9.92
C ASP A 73 -2.70 10.78 9.72
N ALA A 74 -2.94 10.14 8.57
CA ALA A 74 -2.26 8.93 8.15
C ALA A 74 -2.34 8.75 6.63
N ILE A 75 -1.46 7.93 6.08
CA ILE A 75 -1.37 7.66 4.65
C ILE A 75 -1.40 6.16 4.39
N LYS A 76 -2.16 5.76 3.37
CA LYS A 76 -2.09 4.42 2.79
C LYS A 76 -1.64 4.52 1.34
N ILE A 77 -0.60 3.79 1.00
CA ILE A 77 -0.13 3.62 -0.37
C ILE A 77 -0.51 2.22 -0.84
N GLY A 78 -1.21 2.12 -1.97
CA GLY A 78 -1.49 0.87 -2.67
C GLY A 78 -0.76 0.82 -4.01
N MET A 79 -1.48 0.41 -5.06
CA MET A 79 -0.94 0.38 -6.43
C MET A 79 -0.42 1.76 -6.87
N ILE A 80 0.87 1.87 -7.16
CA ILE A 80 1.55 3.15 -7.49
C ILE A 80 1.75 3.38 -9.01
N GLY A 81 1.66 2.30 -9.80
CA GLY A 81 1.63 2.30 -11.26
C GLY A 81 2.96 2.52 -12.00
N SER A 82 3.97 3.16 -11.39
CA SER A 82 5.32 3.25 -12.00
C SER A 82 6.42 3.61 -10.98
N ALA A 83 7.66 3.23 -11.29
CA ALA A 83 8.85 3.64 -10.55
C ALA A 83 8.97 5.16 -10.35
N ARG A 84 8.67 5.94 -11.41
CA ARG A 84 8.73 7.41 -11.35
C ARG A 84 7.74 7.96 -10.32
N THR A 85 6.51 7.45 -10.32
CA THR A 85 5.49 7.86 -9.34
C THR A 85 5.86 7.41 -7.94
N ALA A 86 6.40 6.20 -7.77
CA ALA A 86 6.87 5.72 -6.47
C ALA A 86 7.94 6.64 -5.86
N LEU A 87 8.96 7.01 -6.64
CA LEU A 87 10.03 7.90 -6.19
C LEU A 87 9.50 9.30 -5.84
N ALA A 88 8.66 9.88 -6.69
CA ALA A 88 8.10 11.21 -6.46
C ALA A 88 7.18 11.23 -5.22
N VAL A 89 6.38 10.17 -5.01
CA VAL A 89 5.56 10.02 -3.81
C VAL A 89 6.44 9.87 -2.58
N ALA A 90 7.49 9.04 -2.62
CA ALA A 90 8.42 8.87 -1.51
C ALA A 90 9.08 10.20 -1.10
N GLU A 91 9.55 10.98 -2.08
CA GLU A 91 10.12 12.32 -1.85
C GLU A 91 9.07 13.24 -1.21
N LYS A 92 7.86 13.29 -1.78
CA LYS A 92 6.80 14.17 -1.28
C LYS A 92 6.37 13.85 0.14
N LEU A 93 6.24 12.57 0.47
CA LEU A 93 5.85 12.13 1.81
C LEU A 93 6.97 12.32 2.83
N GLY A 94 8.24 12.37 2.39
CA GLY A 94 9.37 12.76 3.24
C GLY A 94 9.26 14.19 3.80
N GLU A 95 8.47 15.05 3.17
CA GLU A 95 8.16 16.40 3.67
C GLU A 95 7.15 16.41 4.83
N LEU A 96 6.57 15.26 5.18
CA LEU A 96 5.51 15.10 6.18
C LEU A 96 5.98 14.23 7.37
N PRO A 97 6.98 14.68 8.15
CA PRO A 97 7.54 13.88 9.23
C PRO A 97 6.50 13.58 10.31
N GLY A 98 6.49 12.34 10.78
CA GLY A 98 5.61 11.88 11.86
C GLY A 98 4.20 11.46 11.43
N VAL A 99 3.85 11.59 10.15
CA VAL A 99 2.60 11.03 9.62
C VAL A 99 2.80 9.52 9.37
N PRO A 100 2.02 8.64 9.98
CA PRO A 100 2.16 7.20 9.78
C PRO A 100 1.78 6.79 8.36
N VAL A 101 2.58 5.89 7.78
CA VAL A 101 2.42 5.40 6.39
C VAL A 101 2.24 3.89 6.41
N VAL A 102 1.11 3.41 5.88
CA VAL A 102 0.89 2.01 5.55
C VAL A 102 1.21 1.82 4.08
N PHE A 103 2.18 0.96 3.76
CA PHE A 103 2.52 0.64 2.39
C PHE A 103 2.11 -0.79 2.04
N ASP A 104 1.18 -0.93 1.10
CA ASP A 104 0.81 -2.22 0.52
C ASP A 104 1.49 -2.35 -0.84
N PRO A 105 2.51 -3.21 -0.97
CA PRO A 105 3.34 -3.31 -2.15
C PRO A 105 2.62 -4.07 -3.27
N VAL A 106 1.49 -3.54 -3.74
CA VAL A 106 0.65 -4.18 -4.76
C VAL A 106 1.43 -4.33 -6.06
N MET A 107 1.74 -5.58 -6.42
CA MET A 107 2.45 -5.92 -7.66
C MET A 107 1.55 -6.55 -8.72
N VAL A 108 0.42 -7.14 -8.30
CA VAL A 108 -0.51 -7.89 -9.15
C VAL A 108 -1.95 -7.54 -8.77
N ALA A 109 -2.83 -7.39 -9.75
CA ALA A 109 -4.25 -7.18 -9.53
C ALA A 109 -4.89 -8.44 -8.92
N SER A 110 -6.02 -8.30 -8.21
CA SER A 110 -6.78 -9.46 -7.72
C SER A 110 -7.23 -10.41 -8.84
N SER A 111 -7.28 -9.93 -10.09
CA SER A 111 -7.57 -10.72 -11.29
C SER A 111 -6.32 -11.36 -11.93
N GLY A 112 -5.13 -11.19 -11.35
CA GLY A 112 -3.87 -11.77 -11.83
C GLY A 112 -3.06 -10.92 -12.82
N ALA A 113 -3.52 -9.70 -13.17
CA ALA A 113 -2.76 -8.83 -14.08
C ALA A 113 -1.54 -8.21 -13.40
N THR A 114 -0.37 -8.22 -14.04
CA THR A 114 0.85 -7.55 -13.53
C THR A 114 0.64 -6.03 -13.48
N LEU A 115 0.91 -5.42 -12.33
CA LEU A 115 0.74 -3.99 -12.07
C LEU A 115 2.06 -3.26 -11.75
N ALA A 116 3.13 -4.00 -11.43
CA ALA A 116 4.46 -3.46 -11.18
C ALA A 116 5.51 -4.25 -11.96
N ASP A 117 6.41 -3.54 -12.65
CA ASP A 117 7.60 -4.13 -13.26
C ASP A 117 8.79 -4.14 -12.28
N GLU A 118 9.90 -4.79 -12.66
CA GLU A 118 11.12 -4.86 -11.84
C GLU A 118 11.63 -3.47 -11.42
N THR A 119 11.50 -2.47 -12.29
CA THR A 119 11.94 -1.11 -11.98
C THR A 119 11.07 -0.45 -10.91
N THR A 120 9.77 -0.77 -10.93
CA THR A 120 8.81 -0.30 -9.95
C THR A 120 9.02 -0.98 -8.61
N ILE A 121 9.31 -2.29 -8.61
CA ILE A 121 9.65 -3.05 -7.40
C ILE A 121 10.94 -2.49 -6.78
N ALA A 122 11.97 -2.21 -7.58
CA ALA A 122 13.19 -1.58 -7.06
C ALA A 122 12.90 -0.19 -6.42
N ALA A 123 11.95 0.57 -6.96
CA ALA A 123 11.55 1.85 -6.38
C ALA A 123 10.76 1.72 -5.06
N PHE A 124 10.21 0.54 -4.74
CA PHE A 124 9.53 0.30 -3.46
C PHE A 124 10.46 0.44 -2.27
N GLU A 125 11.77 0.26 -2.44
CA GLU A 125 12.78 0.49 -1.40
C GLU A 125 12.61 1.87 -0.74
N ARG A 126 12.35 2.90 -1.55
CA ARG A 126 12.15 4.27 -1.05
C ARG A 126 10.83 4.45 -0.32
N LEU A 127 9.78 3.74 -0.73
CA LEU A 127 8.49 3.74 -0.03
C LEU A 127 8.56 2.98 1.29
N MET A 128 9.28 1.85 1.33
CA MET A 128 9.51 1.08 2.55
C MET A 128 10.33 1.88 3.57
N ALA A 129 11.32 2.67 3.13
CA ALA A 129 12.13 3.50 4.01
C ALA A 129 11.35 4.62 4.74
N ILE A 130 10.16 4.97 4.26
CA ILE A 130 9.27 5.94 4.91
C ILE A 130 8.02 5.28 5.51
N ALA A 131 7.86 3.97 5.33
CA ALA A 131 6.70 3.25 5.82
C ALA A 131 6.78 3.06 7.34
N THR A 132 5.63 3.16 8.00
CA THR A 132 5.47 2.68 9.38
C THR A 132 5.25 1.18 9.39
N VAL A 133 4.43 0.67 8.45
CA VAL A 133 4.20 -0.75 8.24
C VAL A 133 4.08 -1.07 6.75
N VAL A 134 4.71 -2.16 6.33
CA VAL A 134 4.57 -2.73 4.98
C VAL A 134 3.72 -3.99 5.08
N THR A 135 2.76 -4.17 4.17
CA THR A 135 1.75 -5.24 4.26
C THR A 135 1.80 -6.22 3.08
N PRO A 136 2.92 -6.91 2.79
CA PRO A 136 3.00 -7.81 1.64
C PRO A 136 2.17 -9.08 1.87
N ASN A 137 1.57 -9.64 0.81
CA ASN A 137 1.18 -11.05 0.80
C ASN A 137 2.41 -11.96 0.55
N LEU A 138 2.24 -13.29 0.59
CA LEU A 138 3.36 -14.23 0.39
C LEU A 138 4.08 -14.05 -0.97
N PRO A 139 3.39 -14.01 -2.13
CA PRO A 139 4.05 -13.70 -3.41
C PRO A 139 4.79 -12.35 -3.44
N GLU A 140 4.20 -11.30 -2.85
CA GLU A 140 4.81 -9.97 -2.75
C GLU A 140 6.04 -9.99 -1.84
N LEU A 141 5.99 -10.74 -0.74
CA LEU A 141 7.12 -10.92 0.17
C LEU A 141 8.29 -11.60 -0.55
N ASP A 142 8.02 -12.66 -1.32
CA ASP A 142 9.03 -13.36 -2.12
C ASP A 142 9.69 -12.41 -3.12
N ALA A 143 8.90 -11.58 -3.82
CA ALA A 143 9.40 -10.57 -4.74
C ALA A 143 10.23 -9.46 -4.04
N LEU A 144 10.00 -9.22 -2.76
CA LEU A 144 10.76 -8.30 -1.92
C LEU A 144 11.99 -8.97 -1.24
N GLY A 145 12.27 -10.23 -1.53
CA GLY A 145 13.43 -10.96 -1.01
C GLY A 145 13.12 -12.09 -0.02
N GLY A 146 11.85 -12.33 0.29
CA GLY A 146 11.35 -13.52 1.00
C GLY A 146 11.52 -13.53 2.52
N ASP A 147 12.30 -12.60 3.10
CA ASP A 147 12.57 -12.55 4.54
C ASP A 147 12.04 -11.25 5.17
N ALA A 148 10.92 -11.37 5.89
CA ALA A 148 10.30 -10.24 6.59
C ALA A 148 11.20 -9.64 7.67
N ARG A 149 12.01 -10.44 8.39
CA ARG A 149 12.96 -9.94 9.40
C ARG A 149 14.10 -9.18 8.74
N ALA A 150 14.56 -9.62 7.58
CA ALA A 150 15.55 -8.88 6.80
C ALA A 150 14.98 -7.54 6.31
N LEU A 151 13.72 -7.50 5.86
CA LEU A 151 13.04 -6.26 5.47
C LEU A 151 12.90 -5.27 6.64
N VAL A 152 12.47 -5.75 7.81
CA VAL A 152 12.43 -4.95 9.03
C VAL A 152 13.80 -4.34 9.32
N LYS A 153 14.86 -5.15 9.29
CA LYS A 153 16.22 -4.70 9.58
C LYS A 153 16.75 -3.70 8.54
N ALA A 154 16.41 -3.90 7.27
CA ALA A 154 16.89 -3.05 6.17
C ALA A 154 16.19 -1.69 6.13
N HIS A 155 14.89 -1.64 6.44
CA HIS A 155 14.06 -0.45 6.25
C HIS A 155 13.58 0.21 7.54
N GLY A 156 13.70 -0.46 8.69
CA GLY A 156 13.26 0.08 9.98
C GLY A 156 11.75 0.22 10.11
N CYS A 157 10.98 -0.46 9.26
CA CYS A 157 9.51 -0.47 9.29
C CYS A 157 9.00 -1.84 9.76
N ALA A 158 7.79 -1.88 10.31
CA ALA A 158 7.15 -3.15 10.65
C ALA A 158 6.70 -3.86 9.36
N VAL A 159 6.62 -5.19 9.38
CA VAL A 159 6.15 -5.98 8.23
C VAL A 159 4.99 -6.87 8.67
N LEU A 160 3.81 -6.68 8.09
CA LEU A 160 2.63 -7.52 8.28
C LEU A 160 2.45 -8.42 7.07
N VAL A 161 2.89 -9.67 7.18
CA VAL A 161 2.76 -10.68 6.13
C VAL A 161 1.34 -11.22 6.12
N LYS A 162 0.64 -11.05 4.99
CA LYS A 162 -0.74 -11.51 4.80
C LYS A 162 -0.77 -12.96 4.30
N GLY A 163 -1.36 -13.87 5.06
CA GLY A 163 -1.33 -15.31 4.82
C GLY A 163 -2.29 -15.82 3.75
N GLY A 164 -3.12 -14.95 3.14
CA GLY A 164 -4.22 -15.35 2.26
C GLY A 164 -3.83 -16.27 1.09
N HIS A 165 -2.55 -16.30 0.70
CA HIS A 165 -2.01 -17.13 -0.38
C HIS A 165 -1.32 -18.44 0.08
N GLY A 166 -1.28 -18.73 1.39
CA GLY A 166 -0.67 -19.96 1.90
C GLY A 166 -1.51 -21.20 1.61
N ASP A 167 -0.90 -22.38 1.65
CA ASP A 167 -1.63 -23.64 1.54
C ASP A 167 -2.31 -24.04 2.86
N GLY A 168 -3.29 -24.95 2.79
CA GLY A 168 -3.93 -25.55 3.97
C GLY A 168 -5.31 -25.00 4.29
N GLY A 169 -5.85 -25.37 5.46
CA GLY A 169 -7.21 -25.02 5.91
C GLY A 169 -7.30 -23.71 6.69
N GLU A 170 -6.18 -23.05 6.95
CA GLU A 170 -6.08 -21.85 7.78
C GLU A 170 -5.39 -20.72 7.00
N VAL A 171 -5.66 -19.48 7.41
CA VAL A 171 -4.98 -18.24 6.99
C VAL A 171 -4.32 -17.65 8.22
N THR A 172 -3.01 -17.44 8.15
CA THR A 172 -2.23 -16.80 9.23
C THR A 172 -1.61 -15.51 8.74
N ASP A 173 -2.03 -14.39 9.33
CA ASP A 173 -1.33 -13.11 9.18
C ASP A 173 -0.30 -12.97 10.30
N ARG A 174 0.92 -12.53 9.96
CA ARG A 174 2.04 -12.41 10.91
C ARG A 174 2.65 -11.01 10.88
N LEU A 175 2.64 -10.33 12.02
CA LEU A 175 3.32 -9.05 12.21
C LEU A 175 4.73 -9.26 12.74
N TYR A 176 5.71 -8.65 12.09
CA TYR A 176 7.08 -8.51 12.54
C TYR A 176 7.30 -7.05 12.96
N SER A 177 7.52 -6.82 14.26
CA SER A 177 7.75 -5.48 14.81
C SER A 177 9.07 -4.85 14.34
N ALA A 178 9.09 -3.53 14.20
CA ALA A 178 10.29 -2.72 13.96
C ALA A 178 11.09 -2.42 15.23
N ASP A 179 10.54 -2.72 16.41
CA ASP A 179 11.20 -2.50 17.69
C ASP A 179 12.41 -3.45 17.83
N PRO A 180 13.64 -2.92 17.95
CA PRO A 180 14.84 -3.74 18.08
C PRO A 180 15.06 -4.29 19.49
N GLU A 181 14.40 -3.75 20.52
CA GLU A 181 14.56 -4.16 21.92
C GLU A 181 13.57 -5.25 22.34
N ASP A 182 12.36 -5.21 21.79
CA ASP A 182 11.34 -6.26 21.95
C ASP A 182 10.66 -6.47 20.60
N PRO A 183 11.06 -7.47 19.80
CA PRO A 183 10.56 -7.65 18.45
C PRO A 183 9.43 -8.69 18.41
N PRO A 184 8.22 -8.44 18.93
CA PRO A 184 7.18 -9.43 18.98
C PRO A 184 6.82 -9.87 17.57
N GLU A 185 6.64 -11.18 17.42
CA GLU A 185 5.91 -11.78 16.33
C GLU A 185 4.49 -12.04 16.84
N ILE A 186 3.52 -11.42 16.17
CA ILE A 186 2.10 -11.61 16.49
C ILE A 186 1.45 -12.32 15.32
N ASP A 187 0.85 -13.48 15.62
CA ASP A 187 0.12 -14.30 14.66
C ASP A 187 -1.38 -14.17 14.89
N TRP A 188 -2.12 -13.89 13.82
CA TRP A 188 -3.58 -14.04 13.79
C TRP A 188 -3.93 -15.15 12.82
N THR A 189 -4.55 -16.22 13.32
CA THR A 189 -4.93 -17.38 12.50
C THR A 189 -6.45 -17.57 12.49
N ASN A 190 -7.01 -17.76 11.30
CA ASN A 190 -8.43 -18.05 11.10
C ASN A 190 -8.62 -19.21 10.10
N PRO A 191 -9.70 -19.98 10.19
CA PRO A 191 -10.10 -20.91 9.13
C PRO A 191 -10.32 -20.18 7.80
N ARG A 192 -10.01 -20.84 6.68
CA ARG A 192 -10.29 -20.33 5.32
C ARG A 192 -11.78 -20.31 4.99
#